data_AF-A0A0C2VXP5-F1
#
_entry.id   AF-A0A0C2VXP5-F1
#
_cell.length_a   1.000
_cell.length_b   1.000
_cell.length_c   1.000
_cell.angle_alpha   90.00
_cell.angle_beta   90.00
_cell.angle_gamma   90.00
#
_symmetry.space_group_name_H-M   'P 1'
#
loop_
_entity.id
_entity.type
_entity.pdbx_description
1 polymer ?
#
loop_
_entity_poly.entity_id
_entity_poly.type
_entity_poly.pdbx_seq_one_letter_code
_entity_poly.pdbx_strand_id
1 'polypeptide(L)'
;MLELSYVGPKPIINQYGVFFQKSKIDKYIYLPYAIGIFQSIHQSHKAHVDIYTHRLPSDLEIIQIIHHHYPNLHEKMMKKKRKIERDLVALTKHIENKNYLSKEEKRIWIKNIEIMTPYVVQRKINKLYYIYTLKLITKAIHERQISSIAIDFDLHKWHILRSISGNLTYEVGSIKPSMILETNHTEQLLIKLYIRA
;
A
#
# COMPACT_ATOMS: atom_id res chain seq x y z
N MET A 1 -2.93 16.77 -9.64
CA MET A 1 -2.83 15.32 -9.36
C MET A 1 -2.73 15.15 -7.85
N LEU A 2 -3.17 14.03 -7.25
CA LEU A 2 -2.94 13.84 -5.81
C LEU A 2 -1.49 13.43 -5.60
N GLU A 3 -0.80 14.11 -4.70
CA GLU A 3 0.61 13.87 -4.45
C GLU A 3 0.80 12.65 -3.55
N LEU A 4 1.92 11.96 -3.76
CA LEU A 4 2.43 10.96 -2.84
C LEU A 4 3.29 11.67 -1.80
N SER A 5 3.13 11.30 -0.54
CA SER A 5 3.93 11.86 0.55
C SER A 5 3.87 10.94 1.76
N TYR A 6 5.03 10.63 2.34
CA TYR A 6 5.09 9.85 3.57
C TYR A 6 4.52 10.65 4.74
N VAL A 7 3.54 10.09 5.46
CA VAL A 7 3.01 10.72 6.68
C VAL A 7 3.25 9.89 7.93
N GLY A 8 3.43 8.57 7.81
CA GLY A 8 3.82 7.69 8.93
C GLY A 8 2.76 6.70 9.41
N PRO A 9 2.88 6.18 10.64
CA PRO A 9 2.04 5.08 11.12
C PRO A 9 0.57 5.46 11.28
N LYS A 10 -0.32 4.48 11.41
CA LYS A 10 -1.75 4.75 11.59
C LYS A 10 -2.01 5.53 12.89
N PRO A 11 -2.72 6.67 12.86
CA PRO A 11 -3.02 7.43 14.06
C PRO A 11 -4.23 6.82 14.79
N ILE A 12 -4.23 6.95 16.11
CA ILE A 12 -5.35 6.78 17.03
C ILE A 12 -5.64 8.16 17.58
N ILE A 13 -6.85 8.67 17.35
CA ILE A 13 -7.22 10.05 17.69
C ILE A 13 -8.38 9.97 18.68
N ASN A 14 -8.20 10.52 19.87
CA ASN A 14 -9.21 10.52 20.94
C ASN A 14 -9.15 11.82 21.78
N GLN A 15 -9.95 11.88 22.85
CA GLN A 15 -9.99 13.02 23.77
C GLN A 15 -8.72 13.22 24.59
N TYR A 16 -7.85 12.20 24.67
CA TYR A 16 -6.58 12.25 25.40
C TYR A 16 -5.40 12.66 24.51
N GLY A 17 -5.58 12.68 23.19
CA GLY A 17 -4.54 13.07 22.25
C GLY A 17 -4.50 12.24 20.96
N VAL A 18 -3.32 12.25 20.33
CA VAL A 18 -3.01 11.52 19.10
C VAL A 18 -1.86 10.55 19.37
N PHE A 19 -2.09 9.27 19.10
CA PHE A 19 -1.11 8.19 19.26
C PHE A 19 -0.87 7.48 17.93
N PHE A 20 0.26 6.80 17.78
CA PHE A 20 0.63 6.15 16.51
C PHE A 20 0.86 4.65 16.68
N GLN A 21 0.15 3.84 15.88
CA GLN A 21 0.32 2.39 15.84
C GLN A 21 1.56 2.02 15.02
N LYS A 22 2.70 1.81 15.68
CA LYS A 22 3.99 1.46 15.03
C LYS A 22 3.90 0.24 14.10
N SER A 23 3.06 -0.75 14.44
CA SER A 23 2.82 -1.95 13.62
C SER A 23 2.02 -1.69 12.33
N LYS A 24 1.46 -0.49 12.15
CA LYS A 24 0.65 -0.09 10.99
C LYS A 24 1.34 1.02 10.21
N ILE A 25 2.47 0.69 9.61
CA ILE A 25 3.28 1.60 8.80
C ILE A 25 2.49 2.13 7.59
N ASP A 26 2.80 3.34 7.16
CA ASP A 26 2.27 3.93 5.91
C ASP A 26 2.55 3.00 4.73
N LYS A 27 1.64 2.94 3.75
CA LYS A 27 1.88 2.15 2.54
C LYS A 27 2.78 2.85 1.52
N TYR A 28 3.04 4.13 1.70
CA TYR A 28 3.98 4.90 0.89
C TYR A 28 5.35 4.21 0.76
N ILE A 29 5.91 3.71 1.87
CA ILE A 29 7.28 3.13 1.89
C ILE A 29 7.44 1.90 0.99
N TYR A 30 6.33 1.24 0.60
CA TYR A 30 6.36 0.05 -0.24
C TYR A 30 6.19 0.38 -1.72
N LEU A 31 5.76 1.60 -2.07
CA LEU A 31 5.43 1.97 -3.47
C LEU A 31 6.64 1.86 -4.41
N PRO A 32 7.83 2.38 -4.08
CA PRO A 32 8.96 2.31 -5.01
C PRO A 32 9.37 0.87 -5.32
N TYR A 33 9.43 0.02 -4.29
CA TYR A 33 9.74 -1.41 -4.43
C TYR A 33 8.67 -2.16 -5.22
N ALA A 34 7.39 -1.89 -4.95
CA ALA A 34 6.28 -2.56 -5.65
C ALA A 34 6.23 -2.17 -7.14
N ILE A 35 6.46 -0.91 -7.49
CA ILE A 35 6.55 -0.50 -8.89
C ILE A 35 7.79 -1.08 -9.56
N GLY A 36 8.92 -1.14 -8.86
CA GLY A 36 10.09 -1.85 -9.36
C GLY A 36 9.76 -3.30 -9.73
N ILE A 37 9.12 -4.05 -8.81
CA ILE A 37 8.67 -5.42 -9.08
C ILE A 37 7.75 -5.50 -10.31
N PHE A 38 6.79 -4.58 -10.43
CA PHE A 38 5.93 -4.48 -11.61
C PHE A 38 6.74 -4.30 -12.90
N GLN A 39 7.69 -3.37 -12.93
CA GLN A 39 8.53 -3.11 -14.10
C GLN A 39 9.38 -4.33 -14.47
N SER A 40 9.98 -5.01 -13.49
CA SER A 40 10.71 -6.27 -13.69
C SER A 40 9.87 -7.32 -14.39
N ILE A 41 8.66 -7.56 -13.87
CA ILE A 41 7.74 -8.55 -14.44
C ILE A 41 7.34 -8.13 -15.85
N HIS A 42 7.04 -6.83 -16.04
CA HIS A 42 6.60 -6.31 -17.31
C HIS A 42 7.66 -6.41 -18.41
N GLN A 43 8.94 -6.23 -18.06
CA GLN A 43 10.10 -6.32 -18.96
C GLN A 43 10.63 -7.75 -19.13
N SER A 44 10.24 -8.69 -18.25
CA SER A 44 10.69 -10.08 -18.33
C SER A 44 10.09 -10.81 -19.54
N HIS A 45 10.94 -11.58 -20.22
CA HIS A 45 10.55 -12.57 -21.23
C HIS A 45 10.53 -14.00 -20.68
N LYS A 46 10.88 -14.18 -19.40
CA LYS A 46 10.97 -15.47 -18.72
C LYS A 46 9.85 -15.63 -17.70
N ALA A 47 9.39 -16.87 -17.52
CA ALA A 47 8.42 -17.22 -16.48
C ALA A 47 9.02 -17.11 -15.06
N HIS A 48 10.33 -17.26 -14.92
CA HIS A 48 11.07 -16.99 -13.69
C HIS A 48 11.66 -15.57 -13.76
N VAL A 49 11.35 -14.74 -12.75
CA VAL A 49 11.83 -13.36 -12.68
C VAL A 49 12.75 -13.20 -11.49
N ASP A 50 13.99 -12.83 -11.79
CA ASP A 50 15.05 -12.55 -10.84
C ASP A 50 15.24 -11.03 -10.68
N ILE A 51 15.13 -10.52 -9.47
CA ILE A 51 15.16 -9.09 -9.16
C ILE A 51 16.31 -8.81 -8.18
N TYR A 52 17.48 -8.43 -8.71
CA TYR A 52 18.67 -8.19 -7.88
C TYR A 52 19.05 -6.71 -7.75
N THR A 53 18.65 -5.86 -8.70
CA THR A 53 18.96 -4.43 -8.68
C THR A 53 17.86 -3.61 -9.30
N HIS A 54 17.21 -2.76 -8.51
CA HIS A 54 16.22 -1.82 -9.01
C HIS A 54 16.57 -0.40 -8.63
N ARG A 55 16.65 0.46 -9.65
CA ARG A 55 16.44 1.89 -9.45
C ARG A 55 15.06 2.05 -8.83
N LEU A 56 15.00 2.68 -7.66
CA LEU A 56 13.73 3.04 -7.07
C LEU A 56 13.12 4.20 -7.87
N PRO A 57 11.90 4.04 -8.41
CA PRO A 57 11.24 5.09 -9.16
C PRO A 57 10.89 6.26 -8.24
N SER A 58 10.94 7.47 -8.78
CA SER A 58 10.45 8.68 -8.12
C SER A 58 8.93 8.67 -7.95
N ASP A 59 8.41 9.50 -7.05
CA ASP A 59 6.96 9.63 -6.83
C ASP A 59 6.22 10.00 -8.12
N LEU A 60 6.80 10.86 -8.96
CA LEU A 60 6.20 11.21 -10.25
C LEU A 60 6.13 10.00 -11.19
N GLU A 61 7.21 9.22 -11.30
CA GLU A 61 7.24 8.00 -12.12
C GLU A 61 6.22 6.97 -11.64
N ILE A 62 6.12 6.77 -10.31
CA ILE A 62 5.13 5.88 -9.69
C ILE A 62 3.71 6.30 -10.10
N ILE A 63 3.38 7.58 -9.95
CA ILE A 63 2.05 8.10 -10.27
C ILE A 63 1.78 7.95 -11.77
N GLN A 64 2.73 8.32 -12.63
CA GLN A 64 2.58 8.20 -14.09
C GLN A 64 2.32 6.76 -14.53
N ILE A 65 3.09 5.80 -14.03
CA ILE A 65 2.91 4.37 -14.34
C ILE A 65 1.50 3.92 -13.95
N ILE A 66 1.07 4.21 -12.72
CA ILE A 66 -0.25 3.76 -12.25
C ILE A 66 -1.37 4.42 -13.06
N HIS A 67 -1.26 5.71 -13.37
CA HIS A 67 -2.27 6.43 -14.15
C HIS A 67 -2.32 6.00 -15.62
N HIS A 68 -1.19 5.61 -16.21
CA HIS A 68 -1.15 5.05 -17.56
C HIS A 68 -2.02 3.79 -17.66
N HIS A 69 -1.95 2.90 -16.67
CA HIS A 69 -2.76 1.68 -16.65
C HIS A 69 -4.19 1.88 -16.11
N TYR A 70 -4.45 2.95 -15.37
CA TYR A 70 -5.77 3.30 -14.85
C TYR A 70 -6.11 4.77 -15.13
N PRO A 71 -6.52 5.13 -16.36
CA PRO A 71 -6.79 6.53 -16.73
C PRO A 71 -7.82 7.21 -15.83
N ASN A 72 -8.86 6.48 -15.43
CA ASN A 72 -9.94 6.98 -14.57
C ASN A 72 -9.60 6.93 -13.07
N LEU A 73 -8.35 6.64 -12.69
CA LEU A 73 -7.94 6.54 -11.30
C LEU A 73 -8.06 7.89 -10.59
N HIS A 74 -7.69 8.99 -11.25
CA HIS A 74 -7.71 10.31 -10.62
C HIS A 74 -9.09 10.64 -10.03
N GLU A 75 -10.14 10.46 -10.84
CA GLU A 75 -11.52 10.70 -10.43
C GLU A 75 -11.94 9.79 -9.26
N LYS A 76 -11.59 8.49 -9.34
CA LYS A 76 -11.85 7.52 -8.26
C LYS A 76 -11.16 7.93 -6.96
N MET A 77 -9.93 8.41 -7.03
CA MET A 77 -9.18 8.88 -5.87
C MET A 77 -9.79 10.15 -5.28
N MET A 78 -10.19 11.11 -6.11
CA MET A 78 -10.87 12.33 -5.66
C MET A 78 -12.22 12.03 -4.99
N LYS A 79 -13.01 11.11 -5.55
CA LYS A 79 -14.25 10.63 -4.93
C LYS A 79 -13.98 9.97 -3.57
N LYS A 80 -12.89 9.20 -3.47
CA LYS A 80 -12.48 8.57 -2.21
C LYS A 80 -12.01 9.58 -1.18
N LYS A 81 -11.23 10.59 -1.57
CA LYS A 81 -10.79 11.72 -0.73
C LYS A 81 -12.01 12.42 -0.12
N ARG A 82 -12.94 12.88 -0.95
CA ARG A 82 -14.18 13.53 -0.51
C ARG A 82 -15.01 12.65 0.43
N LYS A 83 -15.04 11.34 0.19
CA LYS A 83 -15.69 10.40 1.11
C LYS A 83 -15.00 10.38 2.48
N ILE A 84 -13.67 10.28 2.53
CA ILE A 84 -12.91 10.27 3.79
C ILE A 84 -13.15 11.55 4.58
N GLU A 85 -13.11 12.71 3.92
CA GLU A 85 -13.37 14.00 4.55
C GLU A 85 -14.79 14.07 5.14
N ARG A 86 -15.80 13.61 4.39
CA ARG A 86 -17.17 13.51 4.91
C ARG A 86 -17.30 12.54 6.08
N ASP A 87 -16.62 11.40 6.03
CA ASP A 87 -16.64 10.42 7.12
C ASP A 87 -16.01 11.02 8.41
N LEU A 88 -14.99 11.87 8.29
CA LEU A 88 -14.38 12.59 9.41
C LEU A 88 -15.31 13.67 10.00
N VAL A 89 -16.02 14.42 9.15
CA VAL A 89 -17.04 15.39 9.61
C VAL A 89 -18.22 14.67 10.27
N ALA A 90 -18.63 13.51 9.77
CA ALA A 90 -19.67 12.71 10.41
C ALA A 90 -19.20 12.20 11.80
N LEU A 91 -17.92 11.84 11.92
CA LEU A 91 -17.33 11.44 13.19
C LEU A 91 -17.33 12.57 14.22
N THR A 92 -16.98 13.81 13.83
CA THR A 92 -17.01 14.96 14.76
C THR A 92 -18.43 15.23 15.28
N LYS A 93 -19.44 15.23 14.39
CA LYS A 93 -20.85 15.33 14.79
C LYS A 93 -21.30 14.22 15.73
N HIS A 94 -20.84 12.99 15.49
CA HIS A 94 -21.13 11.87 16.38
C HIS A 94 -20.49 12.04 17.76
N ILE A 95 -19.31 12.67 17.86
CA ILE A 95 -18.64 12.96 19.14
C ILE A 95 -19.40 14.02 19.94
N GLU A 96 -19.95 15.05 19.28
CA GLU A 96 -20.78 16.09 19.93
C GLU A 96 -21.95 15.49 20.71
N ASN A 97 -22.54 14.40 20.17
CA ASN A 97 -23.69 13.72 20.74
C ASN A 97 -23.36 12.66 21.81
N LYS A 98 -22.10 12.50 22.23
CA LYS A 98 -21.72 11.51 23.25
C LYS A 98 -22.03 12.01 24.66
N ASN A 99 -22.94 11.35 25.38
CA ASN A 99 -23.37 11.81 26.71
C ASN A 99 -22.36 11.55 27.83
N TYR A 100 -21.45 10.60 27.64
CA TYR A 100 -20.44 10.21 28.62
C TYR A 100 -19.15 11.04 28.56
N LEU A 101 -19.06 12.02 27.66
CA LEU A 101 -17.92 12.92 27.55
C LEU A 101 -18.29 14.30 28.07
N SER A 102 -17.40 14.91 28.83
CA SER A 102 -17.49 16.32 29.19
C SER A 102 -17.41 17.21 27.94
N LYS A 103 -17.86 18.47 28.08
CA LYS A 103 -17.76 19.47 27.01
C LYS A 103 -16.33 19.65 26.53
N GLU A 104 -15.38 19.61 27.47
CA GLU A 104 -13.96 19.80 27.19
C GLU A 104 -13.36 18.60 26.45
N GLU A 105 -13.67 17.37 26.86
CA GLU A 105 -13.22 16.17 26.15
C GLU A 105 -13.74 16.10 24.71
N LYS A 106 -15.00 16.50 24.47
CA LYS A 106 -15.56 16.61 23.11
C LYS A 106 -14.77 17.61 22.28
N ARG A 107 -14.53 18.80 22.84
CA ARG A 107 -13.77 19.87 22.19
C ARG A 107 -12.36 19.41 21.81
N ILE A 108 -11.65 18.77 22.74
CA ILE A 108 -10.30 18.23 22.50
C ILE A 108 -10.32 17.16 21.41
N TRP A 109 -11.23 16.18 21.49
CA TRP A 109 -11.29 15.10 20.51
C TRP A 109 -11.59 15.63 19.10
N ILE A 110 -12.58 16.51 18.96
CA ILE A 110 -12.91 17.14 17.67
C ILE A 110 -11.70 17.90 17.14
N LYS A 111 -11.01 18.67 17.99
CA LYS A 111 -9.85 19.44 17.56
C LYS A 111 -8.69 18.55 17.11
N ASN A 112 -8.45 17.44 17.82
CA ASN A 112 -7.46 16.45 17.42
C ASN A 112 -7.80 15.82 16.05
N ILE A 113 -9.08 15.58 15.75
CA ILE A 113 -9.52 15.08 14.44
C ILE A 113 -9.27 16.12 13.35
N GLU A 114 -9.63 17.38 13.58
CA GLU A 114 -9.42 18.47 12.62
C GLU A 114 -7.93 18.59 12.26
N ILE A 115 -7.06 18.67 13.27
CA ILE A 115 -5.60 18.76 13.10
C ILE A 115 -5.07 17.57 12.31
N MET A 116 -5.57 16.37 12.59
CA MET A 116 -5.10 15.13 11.95
C MET A 116 -5.80 14.81 10.61
N THR A 117 -6.75 15.63 10.15
CA THR A 117 -7.49 15.35 8.92
C THR A 117 -6.58 15.25 7.69
N PRO A 118 -5.65 16.21 7.42
CA PRO A 118 -4.72 16.09 6.29
C PRO A 118 -3.88 14.81 6.35
N TYR A 119 -3.40 14.45 7.54
CA TYR A 119 -2.63 13.23 7.79
C TYR A 119 -3.43 11.98 7.43
N VAL A 120 -4.66 11.87 7.96
CA VAL A 120 -5.52 10.70 7.73
C VAL A 120 -5.86 10.58 6.24
N VAL A 121 -6.15 11.69 5.57
CA VAL A 121 -6.44 11.72 4.13
C VAL A 121 -5.23 11.24 3.33
N GLN A 122 -4.04 11.83 3.54
CA GLN A 122 -2.84 11.46 2.79
C GLN A 122 -2.48 9.98 2.99
N ARG A 123 -2.56 9.48 4.23
CA ARG A 123 -2.29 8.06 4.53
C ARG A 123 -3.24 7.10 3.81
N LYS A 124 -4.48 7.53 3.56
CA LYS A 124 -5.47 6.75 2.79
C LYS A 124 -5.21 6.83 1.29
N ILE A 125 -4.74 7.98 0.79
CA ILE A 125 -4.29 8.16 -0.60
C ILE A 125 -3.09 7.25 -0.90
N ASN A 126 -2.06 7.25 -0.06
CA ASN A 126 -0.90 6.34 -0.18
C ASN A 126 -1.35 4.87 -0.21
N LYS A 127 -2.26 4.48 0.69
CA LYS A 127 -2.82 3.12 0.70
C LYS A 127 -3.57 2.79 -0.60
N LEU A 128 -4.26 3.74 -1.20
CA LEU A 128 -5.00 3.53 -2.43
C LEU A 128 -4.05 3.29 -3.61
N TYR A 129 -3.02 4.12 -3.77
CA TYR A 129 -1.95 3.89 -4.76
C TYR A 129 -1.31 2.51 -4.59
N TYR A 130 -1.02 2.10 -3.35
CA TYR A 130 -0.44 0.78 -3.09
C TYR A 130 -1.37 -0.36 -3.52
N ILE A 131 -2.68 -0.26 -3.26
CA ILE A 131 -3.66 -1.26 -3.70
C ILE A 131 -3.69 -1.36 -5.23
N TYR A 132 -3.71 -0.23 -5.94
CA TYR A 132 -3.69 -0.26 -7.40
C TYR A 132 -2.37 -0.80 -7.96
N THR A 133 -1.25 -0.53 -7.28
CA THR A 133 0.05 -1.12 -7.65
C THR A 133 0.03 -2.64 -7.53
N LEU A 134 -0.52 -3.19 -6.45
CA LEU A 134 -0.65 -4.65 -6.30
C LEU A 134 -1.51 -5.26 -7.41
N LYS A 135 -2.59 -4.59 -7.82
CA LYS A 135 -3.42 -5.03 -8.95
C LYS A 135 -2.66 -5.03 -10.28
N LEU A 136 -1.79 -4.05 -10.51
CA LEU A 136 -0.91 -4.05 -11.69
C LEU A 136 0.04 -5.23 -11.68
N ILE A 137 0.66 -5.51 -10.54
CA ILE A 137 1.58 -6.64 -10.39
C ILE A 137 0.84 -7.96 -10.66
N THR A 138 -0.31 -8.18 -10.03
CA THR A 138 -1.11 -9.40 -10.23
C THR A 138 -1.51 -9.56 -11.70
N LYS A 139 -1.99 -8.48 -12.34
CA LYS A 139 -2.32 -8.49 -13.77
C LYS A 139 -1.10 -8.85 -14.63
N ALA A 140 0.05 -8.23 -14.39
CA ALA A 140 1.27 -8.51 -15.13
C ALA A 140 1.76 -9.96 -14.93
N ILE A 141 1.65 -10.51 -13.71
CA ILE A 141 1.95 -11.91 -13.41
C ILE A 141 1.10 -12.84 -14.29
N HIS A 142 -0.20 -12.56 -14.42
CA HIS A 142 -1.10 -13.37 -15.24
C HIS A 142 -0.80 -13.25 -16.73
N GLU A 143 -0.66 -12.02 -17.24
CA GLU A 143 -0.41 -11.76 -18.66
C GLU A 143 0.93 -12.35 -19.13
N ARG A 144 1.97 -12.25 -18.30
CA ARG A 144 3.31 -12.78 -18.59
C ARG A 144 3.49 -14.25 -18.16
N GLN A 145 2.46 -14.85 -17.57
CA GLN A 145 2.50 -16.23 -17.09
C GLN A 145 3.66 -16.53 -16.13
N ILE A 146 3.95 -15.58 -15.22
CA ILE A 146 5.05 -15.71 -14.26
C ILE A 146 4.79 -16.88 -13.32
N SER A 147 5.76 -17.80 -13.24
CA SER A 147 5.72 -18.96 -12.35
C SER A 147 6.40 -18.68 -11.02
N SER A 148 7.41 -17.79 -10.98
CA SER A 148 8.06 -17.40 -9.73
C SER A 148 8.81 -16.07 -9.83
N ILE A 149 8.93 -15.40 -8.68
CA ILE A 149 9.68 -14.15 -8.49
C ILE A 149 10.70 -14.39 -7.38
N ALA A 150 11.99 -14.17 -7.66
CA ALA A 150 13.05 -14.15 -6.67
C ALA A 150 13.57 -12.72 -6.48
N ILE A 151 13.79 -12.32 -5.23
CA ILE A 151 14.31 -10.99 -4.88
C ILE A 151 15.23 -11.11 -3.66
N ASP A 152 16.19 -10.21 -3.53
CA ASP A 152 17.01 -10.11 -2.32
C ASP A 152 16.16 -9.84 -1.07
N PHE A 153 16.54 -10.44 0.06
CA PHE A 153 15.77 -10.33 1.29
C PHE A 153 15.88 -8.93 1.89
N ASP A 154 14.73 -8.28 2.03
CA ASP A 154 14.52 -7.27 3.06
C ASP A 154 13.06 -7.29 3.55
N LEU A 155 12.80 -6.67 4.71
CA LEU A 155 11.47 -6.67 5.33
C LEU A 155 10.39 -5.97 4.47
N HIS A 156 10.76 -4.97 3.67
CA HIS A 156 9.82 -4.28 2.78
C HIS A 156 9.43 -5.16 1.60
N LYS A 157 10.41 -5.77 0.92
CA LYS A 157 10.24 -6.71 -0.18
C LYS A 157 9.46 -7.93 0.27
N TRP A 158 9.78 -8.49 1.44
CA TRP A 158 9.00 -9.57 2.03
C TRP A 158 7.53 -9.19 2.25
N HIS A 159 7.27 -8.00 2.82
CA HIS A 159 5.90 -7.50 3.02
C HIS A 159 5.15 -7.37 1.68
N ILE A 160 5.84 -6.93 0.63
CA ILE A 160 5.26 -6.77 -0.71
C ILE A 160 4.96 -8.12 -1.35
N LEU A 161 5.91 -9.07 -1.36
CA LEU A 161 5.68 -10.42 -1.88
C LEU A 161 4.54 -11.12 -1.13
N ARG A 162 4.46 -10.98 0.19
CA ARG A 162 3.32 -11.47 0.98
C ARG A 162 2.00 -10.80 0.57
N SER A 163 2.03 -9.50 0.28
CA SER A 163 0.85 -8.78 -0.20
C SER A 163 0.42 -9.27 -1.60
N ILE A 164 1.37 -9.49 -2.51
CA ILE A 164 1.12 -10.04 -3.86
C ILE A 164 0.53 -11.45 -3.75
N SER A 165 1.16 -12.34 -2.98
CA SER A 165 0.67 -13.69 -2.69
C SER A 165 -0.79 -13.67 -2.22
N GLY A 166 -1.12 -12.82 -1.24
CA GLY A 166 -2.50 -12.70 -0.75
C GLY A 166 -3.51 -12.19 -1.80
N ASN A 167 -3.09 -11.31 -2.72
CA ASN A 167 -3.97 -10.86 -3.80
C ASN A 167 -4.16 -11.93 -4.88
N LEU A 168 -3.11 -12.69 -5.21
CA LEU A 168 -3.19 -13.81 -6.16
C LEU A 168 -4.18 -14.89 -5.68
N THR A 169 -4.14 -15.25 -4.39
CA THR A 169 -5.07 -16.23 -3.82
C THR A 169 -6.51 -15.73 -3.83
N TYR A 170 -6.73 -14.45 -3.50
CA TYR A 170 -8.08 -13.87 -3.47
C TYR A 170 -8.71 -13.73 -4.87
N GLU A 171 -7.93 -13.33 -5.87
CA GLU A 171 -8.46 -13.10 -7.23
C GLU A 171 -8.65 -14.40 -8.02
N VAL A 172 -7.87 -15.45 -7.76
CA VAL A 172 -7.88 -16.65 -8.61
C VAL A 172 -8.33 -17.93 -7.91
N GLY A 173 -8.40 -18.00 -6.58
CA GLY A 173 -9.01 -19.10 -5.80
C GLY A 173 -8.32 -20.48 -5.89
N SER A 174 -7.73 -20.82 -7.03
CA SER A 174 -7.04 -22.07 -7.34
C SER A 174 -5.52 -21.97 -7.17
N ILE A 175 -4.97 -20.74 -7.10
CA ILE A 175 -3.54 -20.52 -6.92
C ILE A 175 -3.20 -20.50 -5.43
N LYS A 176 -2.23 -21.33 -5.04
CA LYS A 176 -1.62 -21.34 -3.70
C LYS A 176 -0.15 -20.93 -3.79
N PRO A 177 0.16 -19.62 -3.83
CA PRO A 177 1.55 -19.19 -3.89
C PRO A 177 2.28 -19.57 -2.60
N SER A 178 3.53 -20.02 -2.71
CA SER A 178 4.40 -20.30 -1.58
C SER A 178 5.59 -19.34 -1.54
N MET A 179 6.08 -19.02 -0.35
CA MET A 179 7.27 -18.19 -0.17
C MET A 179 8.35 -19.01 0.52
N ILE A 180 9.54 -19.04 -0.05
CA ILE A 180 10.70 -19.74 0.49
C ILE A 180 11.85 -18.73 0.67
N LEU A 181 12.60 -18.89 1.76
CA LEU A 181 13.87 -18.22 1.98
C LEU A 181 14.98 -19.16 1.51
N GLU A 182 15.81 -18.69 0.60
CA GLU A 182 16.91 -19.47 0.02
C GLU A 182 18.17 -18.59 0.01
N THR A 183 19.33 -19.22 -0.03
CA THR A 183 20.60 -18.51 -0.20
C THR A 183 21.09 -18.74 -1.62
N ASN A 184 21.54 -17.69 -2.30
CA ASN A 184 22.13 -17.84 -3.63
C ASN A 184 23.60 -18.32 -3.57
N HIS A 185 24.21 -18.51 -4.74
CA HIS A 185 25.62 -18.94 -4.86
C HIS A 185 26.64 -17.98 -4.25
N THR A 186 26.24 -16.74 -3.95
CA THR A 186 27.09 -15.71 -3.32
C THR A 186 26.75 -15.48 -1.85
N GLU A 187 26.06 -16.43 -1.21
CA GLU A 187 25.64 -16.40 0.19
C GLU A 187 24.64 -15.27 0.54
N GLN A 188 24.00 -14.65 -0.46
CA GLN A 188 22.97 -13.64 -0.22
C GLN A 188 21.62 -14.30 0.01
N LEU A 189 20.92 -13.83 1.05
CA LEU A 189 19.58 -14.28 1.38
C LEU A 189 18.57 -13.74 0.36
N LEU A 190 17.80 -14.64 -0.25
CA LEU A 190 16.74 -14.36 -1.20
C LEU A 190 15.37 -14.76 -0.62
N ILE A 191 14.34 -14.08 -1.07
CA ILE A 191 12.94 -14.49 -0.92
C ILE A 191 12.41 -14.86 -2.29
N LYS A 192 11.89 -16.07 -2.41
CA LYS A 192 11.27 -16.56 -3.64
C LYS A 192 9.79 -16.80 -3.45
N LEU A 193 8.98 -16.12 -4.25
CA LEU A 193 7.55 -16.35 -4.37
C LEU A 193 7.29 -17.29 -5.55
N TYR A 194 6.82 -18.50 -5.28
CA TYR A 194 6.32 -19.43 -6.29
C TYR A 194 4.82 -19.18 -6.49
N ILE A 195 4.40 -19.01 -7.73
CA ILE A 195 3.04 -18.60 -8.11
C ILE A 195 2.30 -19.73 -8.82
N ARG A 196 3.02 -20.62 -9.54
CA ARG A 196 2.44 -21.81 -10.17
C ARG A 196 3.08 -23.06 -9.58
N ALA A 197 2.24 -24.02 -9.21
CA ALA A 197 2.59 -25.43 -9.03
C ALA A 197 1.89 -26.20 -10.14
#